data_AF-A0A3M1J2B2-F1
#
_entry.id   AF-A0A3M1J2B2-F1
#
_cell.length_a   1.000
_cell.length_b   1.000
_cell.length_c   1.000
_cell.angle_alpha   90.00
_cell.angle_beta   90.00
_cell.angle_gamma   90.00
#
_symmetry.space_group_name_H-M   'P 1'
#
loop_
_entity.id
_entity.type
_entity.pdbx_description
1 polymer ?
#
loop_
_entity_poly.entity_id
_entity_poly.type
_entity_poly.pdbx_seq_one_letter_code
_entity_poly.pdbx_strand_id
1 'polypeptide(L)'
;RYDPTYEEQGLDYPIGYVRWTENRNMSEFLRQVGEQKIQIEPLISNIFDVDDAPAAYASLTGGPGVATLLRYPTGNSAAAAATVQWMPSQAAPVAAGTINLALVGPGGFTQAVHLPNIEKTEGLAVRAIVSRTGLTAQQIARHTKAAYATTSLPDALADGEVNAVFIATRHNLHAEQAIAAARAGKHIFVEKPMGMTLDECAAVMQAVQSANVSLMVGFNRRFSPLVTPLKDALQQRTGPAMLHYRVNAGALPRTHWAVDPVEGGGRIIGEGVHFFDLLAYLLDSEPVSVFAQAISGASGDTIGDDNVLVTLKFTDGSTAALTYVCVGHTGMGKERLEAWFDGKSALLDDYRRLEMFGIPGAENITLKQTDKGHAAELRHFAESLRAGRLPHPGPQDGYRATLCAVKALESLRTGQAVLLTP
;
A
#
# COMPACT_ATOMS: atom_id res chain seq x y z
N ARG A 1 -15.03 14.06 -8.46
CA ARG A 1 -15.60 15.27 -9.13
C ARG A 1 -15.07 15.43 -10.56
N TYR A 2 -14.14 14.58 -11.01
CA TYR A 2 -13.73 14.42 -12.40
C TYR A 2 -13.57 12.90 -12.68
N ASP A 3 -13.70 12.46 -13.93
CA ASP A 3 -13.54 11.06 -14.34
C ASP A 3 -12.04 10.73 -14.49
N PRO A 4 -11.48 9.83 -13.66
CA PRO A 4 -10.04 9.49 -13.71
C PRO A 4 -9.60 8.91 -15.06
N THR A 5 -10.51 8.23 -15.75
CA THR A 5 -10.27 7.66 -17.08
C THR A 5 -9.96 8.76 -18.09
N TYR A 6 -10.68 9.88 -17.98
CA TYR A 6 -10.47 11.05 -18.83
C TYR A 6 -9.27 11.89 -18.38
N GLU A 7 -9.17 12.20 -17.09
CA GLU A 7 -8.16 13.13 -16.55
C GLU A 7 -6.77 12.51 -16.39
N GLU A 8 -6.69 11.29 -15.86
CA GLU A 8 -5.43 10.65 -15.49
C GLU A 8 -4.93 9.70 -16.59
N GLN A 9 -5.85 9.00 -17.27
CA GLN A 9 -5.50 8.06 -18.33
C GLN A 9 -5.54 8.69 -19.74
N GLY A 10 -6.04 9.93 -19.86
CA GLY A 10 -6.09 10.66 -21.14
C GLY A 10 -7.08 10.08 -22.15
N LEU A 11 -8.02 9.23 -21.71
CA LEU A 11 -9.01 8.62 -22.59
C LEU A 11 -10.20 9.56 -22.79
N ASP A 12 -10.25 10.16 -23.98
CA ASP A 12 -11.30 11.10 -24.36
C ASP A 12 -12.67 10.41 -24.54
N TYR A 13 -13.76 11.09 -24.18
CA TYR A 13 -15.09 10.50 -24.27
C TYR A 13 -15.51 10.23 -25.72
N PRO A 14 -16.27 9.15 -26.01
CA PRO A 14 -16.77 8.91 -27.37
C PRO A 14 -17.50 10.12 -27.93
N ILE A 15 -17.26 10.44 -29.21
CA ILE A 15 -17.81 11.65 -29.85
C ILE A 15 -19.35 11.72 -29.82
N GLY A 16 -20.02 10.56 -29.87
CA GLY A 16 -21.48 10.47 -29.78
C GLY A 16 -22.04 10.72 -28.38
N TYR A 17 -21.19 10.66 -27.34
CA TYR A 17 -21.58 10.86 -25.95
C TYR A 17 -21.26 12.28 -25.48
N VAL A 18 -20.03 12.74 -25.71
CA VAL A 18 -19.60 14.12 -25.43
C VAL A 18 -18.88 14.66 -26.65
N ARG A 19 -19.57 15.49 -27.42
CA ARG A 19 -19.02 16.05 -28.67
C ARG A 19 -17.84 16.99 -28.42
N TRP A 20 -17.90 17.80 -27.36
CA TRP A 20 -16.92 18.83 -27.03
C TRP A 20 -16.39 18.62 -25.61
N THR A 21 -15.30 17.85 -25.50
CA THR A 21 -14.54 17.70 -24.26
C THR A 21 -13.53 18.83 -24.12
N GLU A 22 -12.99 19.04 -22.92
CA GLU A 22 -11.95 20.05 -22.69
C GLU A 22 -10.73 19.83 -23.60
N ASN A 23 -10.31 18.57 -23.78
CA ASN A 23 -9.21 18.20 -24.68
C ASN A 23 -9.53 18.57 -26.14
N ARG A 24 -10.75 18.33 -26.63
CA ARG A 24 -11.15 18.71 -28.00
C ARG A 24 -11.25 20.22 -28.16
N ASN A 25 -11.83 20.92 -27.19
CA ASN A 25 -11.93 22.37 -27.22
C ASN A 25 -10.54 23.02 -27.21
N MET A 26 -9.64 22.54 -26.36
CA MET A 26 -8.26 23.03 -26.28
C MET A 26 -7.50 22.71 -27.56
N SER A 27 -7.65 21.48 -28.10
CA SER A 27 -7.01 21.09 -29.36
C SER A 27 -7.49 21.97 -30.53
N GLU A 28 -8.79 22.24 -30.61
CA GLU A 28 -9.36 23.11 -31.65
C GLU A 28 -8.94 24.57 -31.48
N PHE A 29 -8.89 25.07 -30.24
CA PHE A 29 -8.36 26.40 -29.94
C PHE A 29 -6.90 26.52 -30.39
N LEU A 30 -6.04 25.57 -30.01
CA LEU A 30 -4.64 25.52 -30.42
C LEU A 30 -4.48 25.43 -31.95
N ARG A 31 -5.34 24.65 -32.62
CA ARG A 31 -5.38 24.59 -34.09
C ARG A 31 -5.71 25.96 -34.69
N GLN A 32 -6.70 26.67 -34.16
CA GLN A 32 -7.07 28.01 -34.64
C GLN A 32 -5.98 29.06 -34.36
N VAL A 33 -5.26 28.96 -33.25
CA VAL A 33 -4.07 29.79 -32.98
C VAL A 33 -2.97 29.48 -34.01
N GLY A 34 -2.68 28.20 -34.27
CA GLY A 34 -1.70 27.78 -35.28
C GLY A 34 -2.05 28.19 -36.71
N GLU A 35 -3.35 28.24 -37.04
CA GLU A 35 -3.88 28.77 -38.29
C GLU A 35 -4.01 30.30 -38.33
N GLN A 36 -3.58 30.99 -37.27
CA GLN A 36 -3.67 32.45 -37.12
C GLN A 36 -5.10 33.03 -37.20
N LYS A 37 -6.11 32.18 -36.95
CA LYS A 37 -7.53 32.60 -36.85
C LYS A 37 -7.82 33.27 -35.51
N ILE A 38 -7.03 32.93 -34.49
CA ILE A 38 -7.04 33.59 -33.19
C ILE A 38 -5.65 34.21 -32.99
N GLN A 39 -5.59 35.52 -32.80
CA GLN A 39 -4.36 36.25 -32.47
C GLN A 39 -4.28 36.40 -30.95
N ILE A 40 -3.23 35.83 -30.35
CA ILE A 40 -3.02 35.85 -28.90
C ILE A 40 -1.95 36.86 -28.49
N GLU A 41 -1.20 37.41 -29.45
CA GLU A 41 -0.15 38.41 -29.25
C GLU A 41 -0.64 39.63 -28.45
N PRO A 42 -1.84 40.18 -28.67
CA PRO A 42 -2.34 41.32 -27.89
C PRO A 42 -2.60 41.00 -26.42
N LEU A 43 -2.73 39.72 -26.05
CA LEU A 43 -2.96 39.28 -24.67
C LEU A 43 -1.66 39.15 -23.88
N ILE A 44 -0.52 39.04 -24.57
CA ILE A 44 0.79 38.80 -23.95
C ILE A 44 1.39 40.14 -23.50
N SER A 45 1.42 40.35 -22.20
CA SER A 45 2.06 41.51 -21.57
C SER A 45 3.57 41.46 -21.71
N ASN A 46 4.17 40.31 -21.38
CA ASN A 46 5.60 40.12 -21.25
C ASN A 46 5.96 38.65 -21.52
N ILE A 47 7.20 38.42 -21.94
CA ILE A 47 7.80 37.10 -22.04
C ILE A 47 9.06 37.10 -21.18
N PHE A 48 9.13 36.22 -20.19
CA PHE A 48 10.30 36.02 -19.34
C PHE A 48 10.92 34.67 -19.67
N ASP A 49 12.23 34.52 -19.53
CA ASP A 49 12.82 33.19 -19.52
C ASP A 49 12.40 32.44 -18.24
N VAL A 50 12.28 31.12 -18.30
CA VAL A 50 11.77 30.31 -17.17
C VAL A 50 12.59 30.50 -15.88
N ASP A 51 13.89 30.78 -16.00
CA ASP A 51 14.78 31.04 -14.87
C ASP A 51 14.41 32.34 -14.11
N ASP A 52 13.70 33.25 -14.76
CA ASP A 52 13.18 34.50 -14.19
C ASP A 52 11.71 34.40 -13.76
N ALA A 53 11.18 33.18 -13.56
CA ALA A 53 9.79 32.96 -13.16
C ALA A 53 9.33 33.82 -11.96
N PRO A 54 10.12 34.04 -10.88
CA PRO A 54 9.71 34.92 -9.79
C PRO A 54 9.40 36.36 -10.24
N ALA A 55 10.16 36.91 -11.20
CA ALA A 55 9.90 38.23 -11.77
C ALA A 55 8.65 38.23 -12.66
N ALA A 56 8.41 37.14 -13.39
CA ALA A 56 7.19 36.94 -14.16
C ALA A 56 5.94 36.98 -13.25
N TYR A 57 5.97 36.28 -12.12
CA TYR A 57 4.87 36.30 -11.14
C TYR A 57 4.66 37.68 -10.50
N ALA A 58 5.74 38.40 -10.17
CA ALA A 58 5.65 39.77 -9.66
C ALA A 58 5.05 40.75 -10.69
N SER A 59 5.27 40.49 -11.99
CA SER A 59 4.72 41.32 -13.07
C SER A 59 3.21 41.14 -13.30
N LEU A 60 2.61 40.06 -12.78
CA LEU A 60 1.17 39.79 -12.91
C LEU A 60 0.31 40.75 -12.09
N THR A 61 0.90 41.41 -11.09
CA THR A 61 0.25 42.48 -10.32
C THR A 61 0.55 43.85 -10.93
N GLY A 62 -0.23 44.26 -11.94
CA GLY A 62 -0.31 45.68 -12.35
C GLY A 62 0.09 46.07 -13.78
N GLY A 63 -0.10 45.22 -14.80
CA GLY A 63 0.15 45.53 -16.22
C GLY A 63 -1.12 45.62 -17.10
N PRO A 64 -1.02 46.13 -18.36
CA PRO A 64 -2.15 46.30 -19.28
C PRO A 64 -2.58 45.04 -20.05
N GLY A 65 -1.78 43.97 -20.08
CA GLY A 65 -2.15 42.72 -20.74
C GLY A 65 -2.66 41.64 -19.77
N VAL A 66 -3.21 40.56 -20.32
CA VAL A 66 -3.96 39.53 -19.56
C VAL A 66 -3.12 38.26 -19.30
N ALA A 67 -2.02 38.08 -20.03
CA ALA A 67 -1.14 36.92 -19.94
C ALA A 67 0.35 37.31 -19.88
N THR A 68 1.13 36.58 -19.08
CA THR A 68 2.60 36.62 -19.11
C THR A 68 3.09 35.24 -19.52
N LEU A 69 4.01 35.15 -20.48
CA LEU A 69 4.55 33.88 -20.94
C LEU A 69 5.93 33.59 -20.32
N LEU A 70 6.17 32.31 -20.05
CA LEU A 70 7.49 31.79 -19.73
C LEU A 70 8.08 31.13 -20.98
N ARG A 71 9.24 31.62 -21.41
CA ARG A 71 10.03 31.04 -22.48
C ARG A 71 10.92 29.95 -21.89
N TYR A 72 10.75 28.75 -22.42
CA TYR A 72 11.63 27.63 -22.13
C TYR A 72 12.72 27.59 -23.21
N PRO A 73 13.97 27.27 -22.86
CA PRO A 73 15.05 27.15 -23.84
C PRO A 73 14.68 26.12 -24.91
N THR A 74 14.68 26.55 -26.18
CA THR A 74 14.49 25.66 -27.33
C THR A 74 15.81 24.98 -27.67
N GLY A 75 16.21 24.03 -26.82
CA GLY A 75 17.35 23.13 -27.05
C GLY A 75 16.87 21.69 -26.94
N ASN A 76 16.96 20.96 -28.06
CA ASN A 76 16.71 19.52 -28.22
C ASN A 76 16.02 18.84 -27.03
N SER A 77 14.71 19.07 -26.88
CA SER A 77 13.86 18.18 -26.11
C SER A 77 13.72 16.89 -26.93
N ALA A 78 14.80 16.11 -27.00
CA ALA A 78 14.59 14.69 -27.04
C ALA A 78 13.66 14.40 -25.87
N ALA A 79 12.62 13.59 -26.10
CA ALA A 79 11.79 13.03 -25.05
C ALA A 79 12.67 12.16 -24.13
N ALA A 80 13.57 12.79 -23.38
CA ALA A 80 14.19 12.18 -22.23
C ALA A 80 13.04 12.03 -21.26
N ALA A 81 12.65 10.78 -20.97
CA ALA A 81 11.89 10.49 -19.78
C ALA A 81 12.63 11.17 -18.63
N ALA A 82 12.14 12.34 -18.21
CA ALA A 82 12.87 13.25 -17.34
C ALA A 82 12.88 12.64 -15.95
N THR A 83 13.86 11.77 -15.73
CA THR A 83 14.14 11.20 -14.44
C THR A 83 14.66 12.34 -13.59
N VAL A 84 13.86 12.79 -12.63
CA VAL A 84 14.22 13.94 -11.79
C VAL A 84 15.04 13.39 -10.64
N GLN A 85 16.37 13.46 -10.74
CA GLN A 85 17.26 13.21 -9.62
C GLN A 85 17.49 14.51 -8.85
N TRP A 86 17.12 14.51 -7.56
CA TRP A 86 17.48 15.58 -6.64
C TRP A 86 18.49 15.06 -5.63
N MET A 87 19.65 15.71 -5.53
CA MET A 87 20.66 15.44 -4.51
C MET A 87 20.75 16.65 -3.55
N PRO A 88 20.81 16.44 -2.23
CA PRO A 88 21.20 17.49 -1.29
C PRO A 88 22.69 17.82 -1.43
N SER A 89 23.07 19.06 -1.10
CA SER A 89 24.46 19.53 -1.12
C SER A 89 25.37 18.85 -0.09
N GLN A 90 24.80 18.19 0.93
CA GLN A 90 25.51 17.36 1.90
C GLN A 90 24.62 16.17 2.30
N ALA A 91 25.04 14.94 1.95
CA ALA A 91 24.45 13.71 2.49
C ALA A 91 25.08 13.40 3.85
N ALA A 92 24.27 12.94 4.82
CA ALA A 92 24.79 12.54 6.12
C ALA A 92 25.55 11.20 6.00
N PRO A 93 26.71 11.04 6.66
CA PRO A 93 27.40 9.75 6.69
C PRO A 93 26.54 8.69 7.39
N VAL A 94 26.41 7.51 6.77
CA VAL A 94 25.68 6.37 7.32
C VAL A 94 26.62 5.55 8.20
N ALA A 95 26.18 5.18 9.41
CA ALA A 95 26.97 4.33 10.30
C ALA A 95 27.13 2.90 9.75
N ALA A 96 28.29 2.29 9.97
CA ALA A 96 28.55 0.91 9.57
C ALA A 96 27.54 -0.05 10.24
N GLY A 97 26.92 -0.94 9.46
CA GLY A 97 25.90 -1.88 9.93
C GLY A 97 24.45 -1.37 9.87
N THR A 98 24.21 -0.16 9.37
CA THR A 98 22.87 0.38 9.07
C THR A 98 22.39 -0.10 7.70
N ILE A 99 21.10 -0.47 7.60
CA ILE A 99 20.43 -0.84 6.36
C ILE A 99 19.92 0.44 5.68
N ASN A 100 20.49 0.77 4.52
CA ASN A 100 20.04 1.86 3.68
C ASN A 100 18.83 1.45 2.84
N LEU A 101 17.72 2.16 3.04
CA LEU A 101 16.45 1.93 2.37
C LEU A 101 16.29 2.84 1.14
N ALA A 102 15.84 2.26 0.04
CA ALA A 102 15.11 2.98 -0.99
C ALA A 102 13.62 2.93 -0.66
N LEU A 103 13.02 4.07 -0.31
CA LEU A 103 11.60 4.18 0.02
C LEU A 103 10.79 4.51 -1.24
N VAL A 104 9.99 3.55 -1.70
CA VAL A 104 9.26 3.59 -2.97
C VAL A 104 7.78 3.84 -2.72
N GLY A 105 7.26 4.92 -3.29
CA GLY A 105 5.87 5.34 -3.14
C GLY A 105 5.52 5.82 -1.74
N PRO A 106 6.21 6.82 -1.15
CA PRO A 106 5.84 7.33 0.16
C PRO A 106 4.55 8.18 0.12
N GLY A 107 3.40 7.52 -0.03
CA GLY A 107 2.08 8.13 0.03
C GLY A 107 1.71 8.58 1.44
N GLY A 108 0.47 9.07 1.61
CA GLY A 108 0.01 9.64 2.88
C GLY A 108 0.14 8.68 4.07
N PHE A 109 -0.17 7.40 3.89
CA PHE A 109 -0.01 6.38 4.94
C PHE A 109 1.46 6.18 5.33
N THR A 110 2.35 6.01 4.35
CA THR A 110 3.79 5.87 4.56
C THR A 110 4.38 7.08 5.28
N GLN A 111 3.97 8.29 4.90
CA GLN A 111 4.41 9.51 5.58
C GLN A 111 3.89 9.62 7.01
N ALA A 112 2.64 9.25 7.26
CA ALA A 112 2.03 9.36 8.59
C ALA A 112 2.47 8.26 9.56
N VAL A 113 2.75 7.05 9.06
CA VAL A 113 2.97 5.85 9.87
C VAL A 113 4.38 5.30 9.73
N HIS A 114 4.83 4.99 8.51
CA HIS A 114 6.13 4.32 8.35
C HIS A 114 7.31 5.27 8.57
N LEU A 115 7.29 6.49 8.01
CA LEU A 115 8.40 7.43 8.15
C LEU A 115 8.78 7.69 9.63
N PRO A 116 7.84 8.07 10.53
CA PRO A 116 8.17 8.28 11.93
C PRO A 116 8.69 7.02 12.63
N ASN A 117 8.29 5.83 12.19
CA ASN A 117 8.76 4.57 12.78
C ASN A 117 10.13 4.15 12.21
N ILE A 118 10.39 4.40 10.92
CA ILE A 118 11.71 4.19 10.30
C ILE A 118 12.75 5.07 11.00
N GLU A 119 12.48 6.36 11.20
CA GLU A 119 13.40 7.28 11.88
C GLU A 119 13.74 6.87 13.32
N LYS A 120 12.81 6.18 14.00
CA LYS A 120 13.00 5.69 15.38
C LYS A 120 13.62 4.29 15.43
N THR A 121 13.71 3.58 14.31
CA THR A 121 14.21 2.21 14.28
C THR A 121 15.71 2.23 14.08
N GLU A 122 16.45 1.81 15.10
CA GLU A 122 17.90 1.70 15.03
C GLU A 122 18.31 0.71 13.92
N GLY A 123 19.29 1.10 13.12
CA GLY A 123 19.80 0.27 12.03
C GLY A 123 19.01 0.40 10.72
N LEU A 124 18.04 1.30 10.62
CA LEU A 124 17.45 1.73 9.34
C LEU A 124 17.82 3.18 9.04
N ALA A 125 18.12 3.47 7.78
CA ALA A 125 18.26 4.84 7.27
C ALA A 125 17.60 4.95 5.90
N VAL A 126 16.95 6.08 5.62
CA VAL A 126 16.41 6.36 4.28
C VAL A 126 17.51 6.95 3.42
N ARG A 127 17.89 6.26 2.35
CA ARG A 127 18.91 6.71 1.42
C ARG A 127 18.31 7.32 0.16
N ALA A 128 17.30 6.67 -0.40
CA ALA A 128 16.68 7.10 -1.65
C ALA A 128 15.17 7.23 -1.45
N ILE A 129 14.58 8.30 -2.00
CA ILE A 129 13.12 8.42 -2.14
C ILE A 129 12.75 8.21 -3.60
N VAL A 130 11.88 7.24 -3.88
CA VAL A 130 11.32 7.01 -5.21
C VAL A 130 9.84 7.38 -5.21
N SER A 131 9.46 8.40 -5.97
CA SER A 131 8.07 8.85 -6.08
C SER A 131 7.76 9.37 -7.47
N ARG A 132 6.52 9.18 -7.94
CA ARG A 132 6.05 9.70 -9.24
C ARG A 132 6.08 11.23 -9.32
N THR A 133 5.93 11.92 -8.18
CA THR A 133 5.87 13.39 -8.10
C THR A 133 7.13 13.97 -7.46
N GLY A 134 7.90 14.75 -8.24
CA GLY A 134 9.21 15.28 -7.81
C GLY A 134 9.16 16.20 -6.58
N LEU A 135 8.12 17.04 -6.44
CA LEU A 135 7.99 17.96 -5.30
C LEU A 135 7.83 17.21 -3.97
N THR A 136 6.93 16.22 -3.92
CA THR A 136 6.72 15.39 -2.74
C THR A 136 7.98 14.58 -2.41
N ALA A 137 8.63 14.02 -3.44
CA ALA A 137 9.88 13.28 -3.28
C ALA A 137 10.98 14.13 -2.62
N GLN A 138 11.15 15.37 -3.10
CA GLN A 138 12.13 16.31 -2.56
C GLN A 138 11.83 16.72 -1.12
N GLN A 139 10.57 16.99 -0.78
CA GLN A 139 10.18 17.34 0.59
C GLN A 139 10.49 16.21 1.58
N ILE A 140 10.15 14.98 1.21
CA ILE A 140 10.40 13.80 2.04
C ILE A 140 11.90 13.54 2.15
N ALA A 141 12.65 13.68 1.06
CA ALA A 141 14.10 13.49 1.08
C ALA A 141 14.79 14.50 1.99
N ARG A 142 14.34 15.76 2.02
CA ARG A 142 14.84 16.76 2.98
C ARG A 142 14.50 16.41 4.42
N HIS A 143 13.26 15.99 4.68
CA HIS A 143 12.81 15.62 6.02
C HIS A 143 13.62 14.44 6.59
N THR A 144 13.77 13.39 5.78
CA THR A 144 14.45 12.14 6.15
C THR A 144 15.98 12.21 5.99
N LYS A 145 16.51 13.31 5.47
CA LYS A 145 17.93 13.49 5.10
C LYS A 145 18.43 12.42 4.13
N ALA A 146 17.56 11.97 3.23
CA ALA A 146 17.90 11.02 2.18
C ALA A 146 18.98 11.60 1.25
N ALA A 147 19.85 10.73 0.75
CA ALA A 147 20.94 11.09 -0.15
C ALA A 147 20.43 11.59 -1.51
N TYR A 148 19.25 11.13 -1.96
CA TYR A 148 18.59 11.68 -3.14
C TYR A 148 17.11 11.32 -3.20
N ALA A 149 16.39 12.01 -4.08
CA ALA A 149 15.07 11.64 -4.56
C ALA A 149 15.09 11.40 -6.06
N THR A 150 14.33 10.43 -6.56
CA THR A 150 14.18 10.10 -7.98
C THR A 150 12.74 9.73 -8.33
N THR A 151 12.40 9.85 -9.61
CA THR A 151 11.15 9.31 -10.18
C THR A 151 11.34 7.92 -10.80
N SER A 152 12.57 7.40 -10.83
CA SER A 152 12.97 6.13 -11.44
C SER A 152 13.36 5.11 -10.37
N LEU A 153 12.60 4.02 -10.26
CA LEU A 153 13.00 2.89 -9.42
C LEU A 153 14.35 2.28 -9.87
N PRO A 154 14.61 2.07 -11.18
CA PRO A 154 15.91 1.56 -11.65
C PRO A 154 17.13 2.32 -11.11
N ASP A 155 17.05 3.64 -10.95
CA ASP A 155 18.16 4.44 -10.40
C ASP A 155 18.48 4.01 -8.96
N ALA A 156 17.45 3.86 -8.13
CA ALA A 156 17.60 3.45 -6.74
C ALA A 156 18.08 1.99 -6.62
N LEU A 157 17.72 1.14 -7.59
CA LEU A 157 18.18 -0.24 -7.65
C LEU A 157 19.65 -0.34 -8.09
N ALA A 158 20.11 0.55 -8.97
CA ALA A 158 21.50 0.62 -9.44
C ALA A 158 22.47 1.16 -8.37
N ASP A 159 21.96 1.82 -7.34
CA ASP A 159 22.76 2.36 -6.25
C ASP A 159 23.32 1.26 -5.35
N GLY A 160 24.65 1.09 -5.38
CA GLY A 160 25.37 0.08 -4.61
C GLY A 160 25.25 0.24 -3.10
N GLU A 161 24.94 1.44 -2.60
CA GLU A 161 24.79 1.69 -1.17
C GLU A 161 23.36 1.47 -0.67
N VAL A 162 22.37 1.25 -1.55
CA VAL A 162 21.02 0.79 -1.15
C VAL A 162 21.08 -0.70 -0.82
N ASN A 163 20.67 -1.08 0.39
CA ASN A 163 20.66 -2.49 0.84
C ASN A 163 19.29 -3.14 0.69
N ALA A 164 18.23 -2.37 0.94
CA ALA A 164 16.86 -2.86 0.87
C ALA A 164 15.91 -1.84 0.23
N VAL A 165 14.82 -2.34 -0.35
CA VAL A 165 13.75 -1.55 -0.95
C VAL A 165 12.50 -1.69 -0.10
N PHE A 166 11.93 -0.55 0.30
CA PHE A 166 10.67 -0.45 1.02
C PHE A 166 9.57 -0.04 0.04
N ILE A 167 8.70 -0.98 -0.34
CA ILE A 167 7.66 -0.80 -1.35
C ILE A 167 6.34 -0.49 -0.66
N ALA A 168 5.83 0.73 -0.86
CA ALA A 168 4.57 1.21 -0.30
C ALA A 168 3.69 1.91 -1.37
N THR A 169 3.77 1.41 -2.60
CA THR A 169 3.05 1.94 -3.77
C THR A 169 1.59 1.47 -3.79
N ARG A 170 0.89 1.66 -4.93
CA ARG A 170 -0.43 1.06 -5.13
C ARG A 170 -0.26 -0.46 -5.31
N HIS A 171 -1.28 -1.23 -4.91
CA HIS A 171 -1.18 -2.69 -4.80
C HIS A 171 -0.75 -3.37 -6.10
N ASN A 172 -1.22 -2.87 -7.24
CA ASN A 172 -0.88 -3.38 -8.56
C ASN A 172 0.60 -3.28 -8.95
N LEU A 173 1.35 -2.40 -8.27
CA LEU A 173 2.78 -2.20 -8.55
C LEU A 173 3.69 -3.05 -7.66
N HIS A 174 3.16 -3.66 -6.60
CA HIS A 174 3.98 -4.35 -5.59
C HIS A 174 4.80 -5.49 -6.20
N ALA A 175 4.16 -6.36 -6.98
CA ALA A 175 4.80 -7.55 -7.51
C ALA A 175 5.94 -7.22 -8.49
N GLU A 176 5.68 -6.34 -9.47
CA GLU A 176 6.70 -5.92 -10.44
C GLU A 176 7.89 -5.25 -9.74
N GLN A 177 7.63 -4.37 -8.78
CA GLN A 177 8.67 -3.65 -8.05
C GLN A 177 9.49 -4.59 -7.14
N ALA A 178 8.84 -5.55 -6.49
CA ALA A 178 9.52 -6.56 -5.68
C ALA A 178 10.39 -7.48 -6.54
N ILE A 179 9.91 -7.91 -7.71
CA ILE A 179 10.70 -8.70 -8.67
C ILE A 179 11.91 -7.90 -9.17
N ALA A 180 11.74 -6.62 -9.50
CA ALA A 180 12.83 -5.75 -9.92
C ALA A 180 13.88 -5.58 -8.81
N ALA A 181 13.44 -5.35 -7.56
CA ALA A 181 14.31 -5.25 -6.40
C ALA A 181 15.10 -6.54 -6.13
N ALA A 182 14.44 -7.70 -6.23
CA ALA A 182 15.09 -9.00 -6.07
C ALA A 182 16.16 -9.22 -7.14
N ARG A 183 15.85 -8.95 -8.42
CA ARG A 183 16.81 -9.07 -9.54
C ARG A 183 18.03 -8.15 -9.38
N ALA A 184 17.86 -7.01 -8.71
CA ALA A 184 18.95 -6.09 -8.36
C ALA A 184 19.72 -6.50 -7.10
N GLY A 185 19.41 -7.66 -6.51
CA GLY A 185 20.09 -8.18 -5.31
C GLY A 185 19.77 -7.39 -4.04
N LYS A 186 18.62 -6.69 -3.99
CA LYS A 186 18.21 -5.90 -2.81
C LYS A 186 17.25 -6.70 -1.94
N HIS A 187 17.36 -6.58 -0.61
CA HIS A 187 16.33 -7.10 0.30
C HIS A 187 15.04 -6.28 0.16
N ILE A 188 13.90 -6.85 0.54
CA ILE A 188 12.58 -6.28 0.24
C ILE A 188 11.74 -6.22 1.50
N PHE A 189 11.17 -5.05 1.76
CA PHE A 189 9.95 -4.90 2.56
C PHE A 189 8.85 -4.48 1.59
N VAL A 190 7.76 -5.23 1.50
CA VAL A 190 6.62 -4.91 0.64
C VAL A 190 5.36 -4.79 1.47
N GLU A 191 4.67 -3.66 1.37
CA GLU A 191 3.36 -3.49 1.98
C GLU A 191 2.37 -4.50 1.43
N LYS A 192 1.30 -4.77 2.19
CA LYS A 192 0.29 -5.73 1.74
C LYS A 192 -0.64 -5.13 0.68
N PRO A 193 -1.21 -5.96 -0.22
CA PRO A 193 -0.89 -7.37 -0.43
C PRO A 193 0.46 -7.53 -1.15
N MET A 194 1.11 -8.69 -1.03
CA MET A 194 2.38 -8.96 -1.75
C MET A 194 2.19 -8.90 -3.29
N GLY A 195 1.04 -9.38 -3.74
CA GLY A 195 0.55 -9.31 -5.12
C GLY A 195 -0.97 -9.45 -5.10
N MET A 196 -1.64 -8.96 -6.14
CA MET A 196 -3.10 -9.02 -6.26
C MET A 196 -3.57 -10.37 -6.81
N THR A 197 -2.70 -11.08 -7.52
CA THR A 197 -2.99 -12.42 -8.07
C THR A 197 -2.03 -13.48 -7.52
N LEU A 198 -2.44 -14.75 -7.64
CA LEU A 198 -1.59 -15.88 -7.25
C LEU A 198 -0.34 -15.98 -8.13
N ASP A 199 -0.48 -15.68 -9.42
CA ASP A 199 0.62 -15.70 -10.38
C ASP A 199 1.66 -14.62 -10.06
N GLU A 200 1.20 -13.42 -9.70
CA GLU A 200 2.07 -12.35 -9.21
C GLU A 200 2.82 -12.76 -7.94
N CYS A 201 2.11 -13.33 -6.95
CA CYS A 201 2.73 -13.80 -5.72
C CYS A 201 3.76 -14.90 -5.99
N ALA A 202 3.46 -15.86 -6.87
CA ALA A 202 4.37 -16.93 -7.26
C ALA A 202 5.61 -16.38 -7.99
N ALA A 203 5.45 -15.40 -8.87
CA ALA A 203 6.56 -14.75 -9.56
C ALA A 203 7.49 -13.99 -8.59
N VAL A 204 6.92 -13.32 -7.58
CA VAL A 204 7.69 -12.69 -6.50
C VAL A 204 8.48 -13.74 -5.71
N MET A 205 7.85 -14.83 -5.29
CA MET A 205 8.50 -15.92 -4.56
C MET A 205 9.69 -16.49 -5.35
N GLN A 206 9.48 -16.76 -6.65
CA GLN A 206 10.54 -17.28 -7.53
C GLN A 206 11.70 -16.29 -7.67
N ALA A 207 11.41 -14.99 -7.83
CA ALA A 207 12.44 -13.96 -7.97
C ALA A 207 13.28 -13.83 -6.69
N VAL A 208 12.63 -13.80 -5.52
CA VAL A 208 13.28 -13.73 -4.21
C VAL A 208 14.18 -14.94 -3.97
N GLN A 209 13.67 -16.15 -4.25
CA GLN A 209 14.44 -17.39 -4.12
C GLN A 209 15.64 -17.40 -5.07
N SER A 210 15.46 -17.02 -6.34
CA SER A 210 16.51 -17.04 -7.35
C SER A 210 17.63 -16.04 -7.06
N ALA A 211 17.28 -14.88 -6.52
CA ALA A 211 18.24 -13.84 -6.15
C ALA A 211 18.89 -14.08 -4.78
N ASN A 212 18.38 -15.05 -3.99
CA ASN A 212 18.80 -15.31 -2.62
C ASN A 212 18.75 -14.05 -1.73
N VAL A 213 17.66 -13.29 -1.85
CA VAL A 213 17.40 -12.09 -1.03
C VAL A 213 16.29 -12.37 -0.01
N SER A 214 16.16 -11.47 0.95
CA SER A 214 15.09 -11.54 1.95
C SER A 214 13.89 -10.73 1.49
N LEU A 215 12.67 -11.22 1.74
CA LEU A 215 11.44 -10.44 1.58
C LEU A 215 10.58 -10.56 2.83
N MET A 216 10.10 -9.42 3.33
CA MET A 216 9.08 -9.35 4.37
C MET A 216 7.83 -8.67 3.83
N VAL A 217 6.66 -9.24 4.12
CA VAL A 217 5.36 -8.65 3.81
C VAL A 217 4.87 -7.86 5.02
N GLY A 218 4.30 -6.67 4.79
CA GLY A 218 3.80 -5.73 5.79
C GLY A 218 2.54 -6.18 6.56
N PHE A 219 2.56 -7.37 7.17
CA PHE A 219 1.50 -7.84 8.06
C PHE A 219 1.77 -7.45 9.53
N ASN A 220 1.75 -6.14 9.77
CA ASN A 220 2.00 -5.50 11.06
C ASN A 220 1.30 -6.13 12.27
N ARG A 221 0.09 -6.69 12.09
CA ARG A 221 -0.75 -7.19 13.20
C ARG A 221 -0.09 -8.27 14.03
N ARG A 222 0.76 -9.10 13.40
CA ARG A 222 1.52 -10.13 14.12
C ARG A 222 2.45 -9.54 15.20
N PHE A 223 2.84 -8.28 15.05
CA PHE A 223 3.76 -7.55 15.92
C PHE A 223 3.05 -6.66 16.94
N SER A 224 1.72 -6.66 17.00
CA SER A 224 1.03 -5.92 18.06
C SER A 224 1.38 -6.52 19.42
N PRO A 225 1.67 -5.68 20.43
CA PRO A 225 1.94 -6.15 21.79
C PRO A 225 0.76 -6.91 22.43
N LEU A 226 -0.44 -6.80 21.88
CA LEU A 226 -1.62 -7.55 22.33
C LEU A 226 -1.84 -8.85 21.56
N VAL A 227 -1.28 -8.97 20.35
CA VAL A 227 -1.37 -10.20 19.56
C VAL A 227 -0.38 -11.24 20.08
N THR A 228 0.80 -10.84 20.56
CA THR A 228 1.80 -11.75 21.14
C THR A 228 1.24 -12.60 22.30
N PRO A 229 0.70 -12.03 23.39
CA PRO A 229 0.15 -12.83 24.49
C PRO A 229 -1.06 -13.68 24.07
N LEU A 230 -1.88 -13.21 23.11
CA LEU A 230 -2.97 -14.01 22.54
C LEU A 230 -2.44 -15.23 21.77
N LYS A 231 -1.41 -15.03 20.96
CA LYS A 231 -0.73 -16.09 20.22
C LYS A 231 -0.12 -17.12 21.19
N ASP A 232 0.57 -16.66 22.22
CA ASP A 232 1.18 -17.52 23.23
C ASP A 232 0.11 -18.41 23.90
N ALA A 233 -1.04 -17.83 24.28
CA ALA A 233 -2.13 -18.57 24.87
C ALA A 233 -2.74 -19.62 23.91
N LEU A 234 -2.93 -19.27 22.63
CA LEU A 234 -3.42 -20.17 21.60
C LEU A 234 -2.43 -21.28 21.25
N GLN A 235 -1.13 -21.07 21.40
CA GLN A 235 -0.11 -22.12 21.19
C GLN A 235 -0.14 -23.20 22.28
N GLN A 236 -0.65 -22.88 23.46
CA GLN A 236 -0.81 -23.84 24.57
C GLN A 236 -2.12 -24.61 24.53
N ARG A 237 -2.91 -24.48 23.45
CA ARG A 237 -4.17 -25.22 23.30
C ARG A 237 -3.91 -26.70 23.02
N THR A 238 -4.85 -27.54 23.42
CA THR A 238 -4.82 -29.00 23.24
C THR A 238 -5.76 -29.48 22.13
N GLY A 239 -6.80 -28.70 21.81
CA GLY A 239 -7.75 -28.99 20.74
C GLY A 239 -7.87 -27.86 19.70
N PRO A 240 -8.77 -28.02 18.72
CA PRO A 240 -9.06 -26.99 17.75
C PRO A 240 -9.65 -25.74 18.41
N ALA A 241 -9.46 -24.60 17.77
CA ALA A 241 -9.99 -23.31 18.22
C ALA A 241 -11.02 -22.76 17.23
N MET A 242 -11.86 -21.85 17.73
CA MET A 242 -12.71 -21.00 16.91
C MET A 242 -12.26 -19.56 17.05
N LEU A 243 -12.11 -18.86 15.92
CA LEU A 243 -11.81 -17.43 15.90
C LEU A 243 -12.92 -16.67 15.17
N HIS A 244 -13.27 -15.49 15.65
CA HIS A 244 -14.11 -14.53 14.93
C HIS A 244 -13.43 -13.18 14.88
N TYR A 245 -13.21 -12.66 13.68
CA TYR A 245 -12.63 -11.34 13.46
C TYR A 245 -13.65 -10.45 12.74
N ARG A 246 -14.11 -9.40 13.41
CA ARG A 246 -14.93 -8.34 12.83
C ARG A 246 -14.08 -7.13 12.47
N VAL A 247 -14.27 -6.62 11.26
CA VAL A 247 -13.65 -5.40 10.73
C VAL A 247 -14.73 -4.45 10.22
N ASN A 248 -14.93 -3.35 10.93
CA ASN A 248 -15.78 -2.22 10.55
C ASN A 248 -14.96 -1.16 9.84
N ALA A 249 -14.70 -1.39 8.56
CA ALA A 249 -13.79 -0.60 7.74
C ALA A 249 -14.35 0.75 7.30
N GLY A 250 -15.67 0.95 7.38
CA GLY A 250 -16.36 2.10 6.82
C GLY A 250 -16.35 2.14 5.28
N ALA A 251 -17.24 2.93 4.70
CA ALA A 251 -17.35 3.05 3.25
C ALA A 251 -16.23 3.93 2.67
N LEU A 252 -15.65 3.48 1.56
CA LEU A 252 -14.79 4.32 0.73
C LEU A 252 -15.59 4.93 -0.43
N PRO A 253 -15.23 6.15 -0.89
CA PRO A 253 -15.78 6.69 -2.13
C PRO A 253 -15.48 5.74 -3.30
N ARG A 254 -16.43 5.59 -4.23
CA ARG A 254 -16.26 4.76 -5.44
C ARG A 254 -15.09 5.20 -6.33
N THR A 255 -14.64 6.44 -6.20
CA THR A 255 -13.50 6.99 -6.94
C THR A 255 -12.14 6.74 -6.26
N HIS A 256 -12.12 6.01 -5.14
CA HIS A 256 -10.89 5.76 -4.40
C HIS A 256 -10.12 4.59 -5.05
N TRP A 257 -8.83 4.75 -5.31
CA TRP A 257 -8.00 3.73 -5.98
C TRP A 257 -8.06 2.34 -5.33
N ALA A 258 -8.20 2.26 -4.01
CA ALA A 258 -8.28 0.97 -3.30
C ALA A 258 -9.53 0.14 -3.63
N VAL A 259 -10.59 0.74 -4.19
CA VAL A 259 -11.77 0.00 -4.68
C VAL A 259 -11.72 -0.21 -6.20
N ASP A 260 -10.71 0.34 -6.88
CA ASP A 260 -10.45 0.06 -8.29
C ASP A 260 -9.95 -1.38 -8.42
N PRO A 261 -10.56 -2.22 -9.28
CA PRO A 261 -10.19 -3.63 -9.42
C PRO A 261 -8.79 -3.82 -10.04
N VAL A 262 -8.29 -2.85 -10.80
CA VAL A 262 -6.99 -2.89 -11.47
C VAL A 262 -5.90 -2.34 -10.57
N GLU A 263 -6.14 -1.26 -9.83
CA GLU A 263 -5.10 -0.65 -9.00
C GLU A 263 -5.08 -1.17 -7.55
N GLY A 264 -6.26 -1.40 -6.98
CA GLY A 264 -6.45 -1.74 -5.57
C GLY A 264 -6.87 -3.18 -5.31
N GLY A 265 -7.50 -3.84 -6.28
CA GLY A 265 -8.03 -5.20 -6.15
C GLY A 265 -9.27 -5.31 -5.24
N GLY A 266 -9.89 -4.18 -4.89
CA GLY A 266 -11.00 -4.13 -3.93
C GLY A 266 -10.56 -4.36 -2.47
N ARG A 267 -11.52 -4.34 -1.54
CA ARG A 267 -11.19 -4.35 -0.10
C ARG A 267 -10.73 -5.72 0.39
N ILE A 268 -11.16 -6.80 -0.24
CA ILE A 268 -10.83 -8.17 0.19
C ILE A 268 -9.39 -8.54 -0.16
N ILE A 269 -8.94 -8.25 -1.39
CA ILE A 269 -7.53 -8.43 -1.77
C ILE A 269 -6.67 -7.36 -1.09
N GLY A 270 -7.12 -6.11 -1.07
CA GLY A 270 -6.32 -4.99 -0.60
C GLY A 270 -6.16 -4.88 0.93
N GLU A 271 -7.18 -5.20 1.73
CA GLU A 271 -7.13 -5.14 3.20
C GLU A 271 -7.42 -6.50 3.85
N GLY A 272 -8.31 -7.31 3.25
CA GLY A 272 -8.71 -8.62 3.79
C GLY A 272 -7.54 -9.57 4.07
N VAL A 273 -6.48 -9.49 3.26
CA VAL A 273 -5.23 -10.25 3.44
C VAL A 273 -4.61 -10.08 4.82
N HIS A 274 -4.72 -8.92 5.48
CA HIS A 274 -4.23 -8.74 6.85
C HIS A 274 -4.90 -9.70 7.83
N PHE A 275 -6.19 -9.95 7.65
CA PHE A 275 -6.98 -10.73 8.59
C PHE A 275 -6.86 -12.21 8.29
N PHE A 276 -6.79 -12.60 7.02
CA PHE A 276 -6.45 -13.98 6.64
C PHE A 276 -5.07 -14.38 7.17
N ASP A 277 -4.09 -13.49 7.02
CA ASP A 277 -2.76 -13.65 7.60
C ASP A 277 -2.82 -13.84 9.12
N LEU A 278 -3.50 -12.92 9.84
CA LEU A 278 -3.54 -12.97 11.30
C LEU A 278 -4.26 -14.23 11.82
N LEU A 279 -5.36 -14.65 11.19
CA LEU A 279 -6.10 -15.85 11.60
C LEU A 279 -5.24 -17.11 11.44
N ALA A 280 -4.54 -17.25 10.31
CA ALA A 280 -3.60 -18.34 10.09
C ALA A 280 -2.43 -18.29 11.07
N TYR A 281 -1.89 -17.09 11.33
CA TYR A 281 -0.81 -16.89 12.30
C TYR A 281 -1.22 -17.28 13.72
N LEU A 282 -2.39 -16.83 14.20
CA LEU A 282 -2.88 -17.15 15.54
C LEU A 282 -3.12 -18.64 15.72
N LEU A 283 -3.72 -19.29 14.71
CA LEU A 283 -3.96 -20.73 14.74
C LEU A 283 -2.70 -21.54 14.51
N ASP A 284 -1.65 -21.01 13.88
CA ASP A 284 -0.48 -21.83 13.48
C ASP A 284 -0.87 -23.02 12.59
N SER A 285 -1.86 -22.82 11.73
CA SER A 285 -2.43 -23.87 10.91
C SER A 285 -2.72 -23.36 9.51
N GLU A 286 -2.63 -24.25 8.52
CA GLU A 286 -2.92 -23.93 7.13
C GLU A 286 -4.42 -23.93 6.88
N PRO A 287 -4.98 -22.91 6.19
CA PRO A 287 -6.37 -22.89 5.79
C PRO A 287 -6.59 -23.85 4.60
N VAL A 288 -7.65 -24.66 4.64
CA VAL A 288 -7.93 -25.72 3.64
C VAL A 288 -9.18 -25.46 2.81
N SER A 289 -10.11 -24.64 3.30
CA SER A 289 -11.30 -24.26 2.55
C SER A 289 -11.83 -22.92 3.01
N VAL A 290 -12.45 -22.19 2.08
CA VAL A 290 -13.11 -20.91 2.33
C VAL A 290 -14.54 -20.93 1.81
N PHE A 291 -15.46 -20.34 2.55
CA PHE A 291 -16.80 -20.03 2.07
C PHE A 291 -17.09 -18.56 2.36
N ALA A 292 -17.70 -17.85 1.41
CA ALA A 292 -17.98 -16.43 1.55
C ALA A 292 -19.39 -16.09 1.08
N GLN A 293 -20.01 -15.14 1.77
CA GLN A 293 -21.28 -14.53 1.40
C GLN A 293 -21.22 -13.02 1.58
N ALA A 294 -21.85 -12.29 0.67
CA ALA A 294 -22.02 -10.84 0.76
C ALA A 294 -23.46 -10.49 1.12
N ILE A 295 -23.66 -9.30 1.69
CA ILE A 295 -25.03 -8.76 1.82
C ILE A 295 -25.59 -8.41 0.43
N SER A 296 -26.87 -8.72 0.20
CA SER A 296 -27.56 -8.41 -1.05
C SER A 296 -28.90 -7.73 -0.79
N GLY A 297 -29.33 -6.88 -1.72
CA GLY A 297 -30.69 -6.35 -1.77
C GLY A 297 -31.71 -7.43 -2.15
N ALA A 298 -33.00 -7.11 -2.01
CA ALA A 298 -34.10 -8.03 -2.34
C ALA A 298 -34.15 -8.42 -3.83
N SER A 299 -33.56 -7.62 -4.72
CA SER A 299 -33.37 -7.90 -6.14
C SER A 299 -32.17 -8.79 -6.46
N GLY A 300 -31.35 -9.15 -5.48
CA GLY A 300 -30.09 -9.89 -5.66
C GLY A 300 -28.88 -9.00 -5.94
N ASP A 301 -29.05 -7.68 -6.06
CA ASP A 301 -27.94 -6.75 -6.26
C ASP A 301 -27.04 -6.68 -5.00
N THR A 302 -25.73 -6.83 -5.14
CA THR A 302 -24.79 -6.73 -4.01
C THR A 302 -24.73 -5.28 -3.50
N ILE A 303 -24.82 -5.11 -2.17
CA ILE A 303 -24.63 -3.80 -1.54
C ILE A 303 -23.13 -3.61 -1.30
N GLY A 304 -22.40 -3.41 -2.41
CA GLY A 304 -20.94 -3.33 -2.43
C GLY A 304 -20.28 -4.69 -2.18
N ASP A 305 -19.24 -5.00 -2.96
CA ASP A 305 -18.51 -6.28 -2.87
C ASP A 305 -17.61 -6.36 -1.63
N ASP A 306 -17.63 -5.33 -0.79
CA ASP A 306 -16.78 -5.12 0.38
C ASP A 306 -17.51 -5.38 1.71
N ASN A 307 -18.71 -5.98 1.68
CA ASN A 307 -19.46 -6.35 2.88
C ASN A 307 -19.67 -7.86 2.92
N VAL A 308 -18.71 -8.57 3.50
CA VAL A 308 -18.59 -10.02 3.38
C VAL A 308 -18.48 -10.72 4.73
N LEU A 309 -19.15 -11.86 4.83
CA LEU A 309 -18.89 -12.88 5.83
C LEU A 309 -18.09 -13.99 5.17
N VAL A 310 -16.92 -14.29 5.69
CA VAL A 310 -16.04 -15.36 5.22
C VAL A 310 -15.84 -16.36 6.34
N THR A 311 -15.96 -17.65 6.06
CA THR A 311 -15.60 -18.74 6.97
C THR A 311 -14.44 -19.56 6.39
N LEU A 312 -13.54 -19.96 7.27
CA LEU A 312 -12.32 -20.71 6.96
C LEU A 312 -12.28 -21.98 7.79
N LYS A 313 -11.82 -23.06 7.19
CA LYS A 313 -11.46 -24.30 7.87
C LYS A 313 -9.96 -24.50 7.79
N PHE A 314 -9.36 -25.05 8.85
CA PHE A 314 -7.92 -25.27 8.97
C PHE A 314 -7.56 -26.76 9.07
N THR A 315 -6.30 -27.10 8.76
CA THR A 315 -5.78 -28.48 8.81
C THR A 315 -5.88 -29.13 10.19
N ASP A 316 -5.75 -28.36 11.27
CA ASP A 316 -5.85 -28.84 12.66
C ASP A 316 -7.31 -29.04 13.14
N GLY A 317 -8.29 -28.76 12.27
CA GLY A 317 -9.72 -28.82 12.59
C GLY A 317 -10.29 -27.51 13.14
N SER A 318 -9.47 -26.48 13.37
CA SER A 318 -9.91 -25.15 13.76
C SER A 318 -10.76 -24.49 12.67
N THR A 319 -11.58 -23.52 13.09
CA THR A 319 -12.38 -22.70 12.18
C THR A 319 -12.22 -21.23 12.50
N ALA A 320 -12.28 -20.38 11.48
CA ALA A 320 -12.31 -18.94 11.68
C ALA A 320 -13.41 -18.28 10.86
N ALA A 321 -13.93 -17.17 11.35
CA ALA A 321 -14.84 -16.30 10.61
C ALA A 321 -14.25 -14.88 10.50
N LEU A 322 -14.33 -14.29 9.33
CA LEU A 322 -14.06 -12.87 9.08
C LEU A 322 -15.38 -12.19 8.70
N THR A 323 -15.82 -11.23 9.50
CA THR A 323 -16.91 -10.32 9.16
C THR A 323 -16.31 -8.98 8.77
N TYR A 324 -16.23 -8.72 7.48
CA TYR A 324 -15.68 -7.48 6.94
C TYR A 324 -16.83 -6.61 6.43
N VAL A 325 -17.02 -5.43 7.05
CA VAL A 325 -18.16 -4.56 6.77
C VAL A 325 -17.72 -3.11 6.56
N CYS A 326 -18.33 -2.49 5.56
CA CYS A 326 -18.17 -1.08 5.19
C CYS A 326 -19.43 -0.25 5.48
N VAL A 327 -20.55 -0.90 5.81
CA VAL A 327 -21.84 -0.23 6.13
C VAL A 327 -22.02 0.14 7.60
N GLY A 328 -21.06 -0.19 8.46
CA GLY A 328 -21.12 0.12 9.89
C GLY A 328 -20.79 1.59 10.21
N HIS A 329 -21.35 2.09 11.31
CA HIS A 329 -21.07 3.44 11.79
C HIS A 329 -19.68 3.53 12.46
N THR A 330 -18.96 4.63 12.27
CA THR A 330 -17.59 4.83 12.80
C THR A 330 -17.51 4.98 14.32
N GLY A 331 -18.65 5.19 14.99
CA GLY A 331 -18.75 5.14 16.45
C GLY A 331 -18.59 3.73 17.04
N MET A 332 -18.69 2.68 16.23
CA MET A 332 -18.32 1.33 16.62
C MET A 332 -16.86 1.08 16.27
N GLY A 333 -16.11 0.49 17.21
CA GLY A 333 -14.70 0.16 17.04
C GLY A 333 -14.39 -0.58 15.74
N LYS A 334 -13.23 -0.27 15.14
CA LYS A 334 -12.86 -0.72 13.80
C LYS A 334 -12.66 -2.23 13.79
N GLU A 335 -12.01 -2.80 14.80
CA GLU A 335 -11.50 -4.16 14.75
C GLU A 335 -11.70 -4.87 16.07
N ARG A 336 -12.26 -6.07 16.01
CA ARG A 336 -12.51 -6.90 17.18
C ARG A 336 -12.27 -8.36 16.82
N LEU A 337 -11.46 -9.04 17.60
CA LEU A 337 -11.16 -10.45 17.43
C LEU A 337 -11.50 -11.21 18.71
N GLU A 338 -12.28 -12.26 18.58
CA GLU A 338 -12.62 -13.20 19.65
C GLU A 338 -12.04 -14.58 19.36
N ALA A 339 -11.58 -15.25 20.40
CA ALA A 339 -11.01 -16.59 20.32
C ALA A 339 -11.64 -17.48 21.39
N TRP A 340 -11.95 -18.74 21.03
CA TRP A 340 -12.49 -19.76 21.93
C TRP A 340 -11.75 -21.07 21.73
N PHE A 341 -11.24 -21.65 22.83
CA PHE A 341 -10.46 -22.89 22.80
C PHE A 341 -10.38 -23.49 24.22
N ASP A 342 -10.47 -24.82 24.38
CA ASP A 342 -10.25 -25.52 25.65
C ASP A 342 -10.99 -24.96 26.89
N GLY A 343 -12.20 -24.42 26.73
CA GLY A 343 -12.94 -23.77 27.82
C GLY A 343 -12.39 -22.38 28.23
N LYS A 344 -11.48 -21.83 27.43
CA LYS A 344 -10.87 -20.50 27.55
C LYS A 344 -11.41 -19.60 26.43
N SER A 345 -11.34 -18.30 26.67
CA SER A 345 -11.69 -17.30 25.67
C SER A 345 -10.74 -16.11 25.71
N ALA A 346 -10.62 -15.39 24.60
CA ALA A 346 -9.96 -14.09 24.57
C ALA A 346 -10.71 -13.10 23.67
N LEU A 347 -10.61 -11.81 23.99
CA LEU A 347 -11.18 -10.69 23.26
C LEU A 347 -10.10 -9.63 23.05
N LEU A 348 -9.69 -9.44 21.81
CA LEU A 348 -8.86 -8.33 21.36
C LEU A 348 -9.77 -7.25 20.76
N ASP A 349 -9.73 -6.06 21.36
CA ASP A 349 -10.58 -4.93 21.00
C ASP A 349 -9.72 -3.74 20.55
N ASP A 350 -9.82 -3.41 19.26
CA ASP A 350 -9.19 -2.29 18.57
C ASP A 350 -7.69 -2.14 18.78
N TYR A 351 -7.00 -3.25 19.05
CA TYR A 351 -5.56 -3.27 19.34
C TYR A 351 -5.19 -2.30 20.48
N ARG A 352 -6.16 -2.09 21.39
CA ARG A 352 -6.06 -1.24 22.57
C ARG A 352 -6.30 -2.05 23.84
N ARG A 353 -7.14 -3.07 23.78
CA ARG A 353 -7.47 -3.90 24.94
C ARG A 353 -7.45 -5.38 24.57
N LEU A 354 -6.86 -6.19 25.43
CA LEU A 354 -6.94 -7.65 25.39
C LEU A 354 -7.52 -8.15 26.71
N GLU A 355 -8.60 -8.91 26.63
CA GLU A 355 -9.21 -9.60 27.76
C GLU A 355 -9.07 -11.11 27.56
N MET A 356 -8.62 -11.82 28.59
CA MET A 356 -8.41 -13.27 28.56
C MET A 356 -9.18 -13.92 29.72
N PHE A 357 -9.91 -14.98 29.41
CA PHE A 357 -10.84 -15.64 30.31
C PHE A 357 -10.49 -17.11 30.46
N GLY A 358 -10.36 -17.58 31.70
CA GLY A 358 -10.05 -18.98 32.00
C GLY A 358 -8.59 -19.39 31.71
N ILE A 359 -7.69 -18.45 31.44
CA ILE A 359 -6.27 -18.71 31.15
C ILE A 359 -5.45 -18.44 32.42
N PRO A 360 -4.89 -19.48 33.09
CA PRO A 360 -4.15 -19.29 34.34
C PRO A 360 -2.93 -18.37 34.15
N GLY A 361 -2.79 -17.37 35.02
CA GLY A 361 -1.67 -16.42 34.99
C GLY A 361 -1.75 -15.35 33.90
N ALA A 362 -2.79 -15.35 33.06
CA ALA A 362 -3.00 -14.33 32.05
C ALA A 362 -3.59 -13.05 32.67
N GLU A 363 -3.07 -11.90 32.25
CA GLU A 363 -3.57 -10.59 32.65
C GLU A 363 -4.35 -9.92 31.52
N ASN A 364 -5.40 -9.18 31.88
CA ASN A 364 -6.07 -8.30 30.93
C ASN A 364 -5.22 -7.05 30.70
N ILE A 365 -4.94 -6.74 29.43
CA ILE A 365 -4.02 -5.67 29.05
C ILE A 365 -4.82 -4.52 28.43
N THR A 366 -4.58 -3.30 28.87
CA THR A 366 -5.14 -2.08 28.23
C THR A 366 -4.01 -1.10 27.94
N LEU A 367 -3.84 -0.75 26.68
CA LEU A 367 -2.84 0.20 26.21
C LEU A 367 -3.37 1.63 26.31
N LYS A 368 -2.44 2.58 26.49
CA LYS A 368 -2.74 4.03 26.48
C LYS A 368 -3.23 4.48 25.11
N GLN A 369 -2.68 3.92 24.04
CA GLN A 369 -3.04 4.17 22.65
C GLN A 369 -3.08 2.86 21.88
N THR A 370 -3.83 2.84 20.77
CA THR A 370 -3.87 1.67 19.88
C THR A 370 -2.49 1.39 19.30
N ASP A 371 -2.04 0.15 19.40
CA ASP A 371 -0.77 -0.29 18.82
C ASP A 371 -0.97 -1.55 17.96
N LYS A 372 -0.85 -1.34 16.65
CA LYS A 372 -1.02 -2.37 15.62
C LYS A 372 0.28 -3.07 15.24
N GLY A 373 1.42 -2.71 15.84
CA GLY A 373 2.69 -3.39 15.65
C GLY A 373 3.64 -2.79 14.61
N HIS A 374 3.30 -1.70 13.92
CA HIS A 374 4.15 -1.14 12.83
C HIS A 374 5.60 -0.85 13.26
N ALA A 375 5.82 -0.31 14.47
CA ALA A 375 7.17 -0.02 14.95
C ALA A 375 7.96 -1.31 15.25
N ALA A 376 7.30 -2.32 15.83
CA ALA A 376 7.91 -3.60 16.12
C ALA A 376 8.19 -4.42 14.86
N GLU A 377 7.33 -4.31 13.84
CA GLU A 377 7.50 -4.89 12.52
C GLU A 377 8.78 -4.38 11.83
N LEU A 378 8.99 -3.06 11.79
CA LEU A 378 10.19 -2.47 11.18
C LEU A 378 11.46 -2.83 11.96
N ARG A 379 11.39 -2.88 13.29
CA ARG A 379 12.49 -3.33 14.13
C ARG A 379 12.86 -4.77 13.82
N HIS A 380 11.88 -5.66 13.74
CA HIS A 380 12.09 -7.06 13.38
C HIS A 380 12.70 -7.22 11.99
N PHE A 381 12.27 -6.43 11.01
CA PHE A 381 12.88 -6.39 9.68
C PHE A 381 14.36 -6.03 9.76
N ALA A 382 14.70 -4.93 10.44
CA ALA A 382 16.08 -4.46 10.60
C ALA A 382 16.97 -5.49 11.32
N GLU A 383 16.49 -6.03 12.44
CA GLU A 383 17.19 -7.04 13.23
C GLU A 383 17.40 -8.34 12.46
N SER A 384 16.42 -8.77 11.67
CA SER A 384 16.52 -9.98 10.85
C SER A 384 17.60 -9.83 9.77
N LEU A 385 17.62 -8.71 9.05
CA LEU A 385 18.63 -8.44 8.04
C LEU A 385 20.04 -8.34 8.64
N ARG A 386 20.20 -7.61 9.74
CA ARG A 386 21.49 -7.48 10.44
C ARG A 386 22.01 -8.82 10.98
N ALA A 387 21.11 -9.70 11.39
CA ALA A 387 21.44 -11.04 11.88
C ALA A 387 21.62 -12.09 10.76
N GLY A 388 21.42 -11.72 9.48
CA GLY A 388 21.45 -12.68 8.37
C GLY A 388 20.34 -13.74 8.43
N ARG A 389 19.20 -13.42 9.06
CA ARG A 389 18.04 -14.30 9.18
C ARG A 389 16.94 -13.86 8.21
N LEU A 390 16.11 -14.82 7.78
CA LEU A 390 14.93 -14.50 7.00
C LEU A 390 13.89 -13.81 7.88
N PRO A 391 13.43 -12.59 7.52
CA PRO A 391 12.33 -11.96 8.21
C PRO A 391 11.03 -12.70 7.90
N HIS A 392 10.18 -12.81 8.91
CA HIS A 392 8.80 -13.25 8.79
C HIS A 392 7.88 -12.13 9.26
N PRO A 393 6.73 -11.86 8.62
CA PRO A 393 6.06 -12.68 7.60
C PRO A 393 6.76 -12.67 6.24
N GLY A 394 6.96 -13.86 5.68
CA GLY A 394 7.72 -14.05 4.45
C GLY A 394 6.83 -14.19 3.21
N PRO A 395 7.42 -14.50 2.04
CA PRO A 395 6.68 -14.68 0.79
C PRO A 395 5.54 -15.71 0.87
N GLN A 396 5.75 -16.81 1.60
CA GLN A 396 4.73 -17.85 1.77
C GLN A 396 3.49 -17.34 2.53
N ASP A 397 3.70 -16.46 3.52
CA ASP A 397 2.61 -15.84 4.25
C ASP A 397 1.81 -14.90 3.33
N GLY A 398 2.51 -14.11 2.51
CA GLY A 398 1.90 -13.27 1.47
C GLY A 398 1.05 -14.07 0.48
N TYR A 399 1.60 -15.18 -0.04
CA TYR A 399 0.88 -16.07 -0.96
C TYR A 399 -0.37 -16.66 -0.30
N ARG A 400 -0.24 -17.21 0.93
CA ARG A 400 -1.36 -17.80 1.67
C ARG A 400 -2.50 -16.80 1.88
N ALA A 401 -2.17 -15.58 2.30
CA ALA A 401 -3.16 -14.54 2.52
C ALA A 401 -3.87 -14.13 1.23
N THR A 402 -3.14 -13.96 0.12
CA THR A 402 -3.71 -13.68 -1.20
C THR A 402 -4.58 -14.84 -1.69
N LEU A 403 -4.17 -16.10 -1.47
CA LEU A 403 -4.97 -17.28 -1.80
C LEU A 403 -6.32 -17.27 -1.10
N CYS A 404 -6.34 -17.02 0.21
CA CYS A 404 -7.60 -16.88 0.95
C CYS A 404 -8.48 -15.77 0.36
N ALA A 405 -7.91 -14.61 0.03
CA ALA A 405 -8.66 -13.50 -0.54
C ALA A 405 -9.24 -13.81 -1.92
N VAL A 406 -8.43 -14.33 -2.85
CA VAL A 406 -8.85 -14.70 -4.22
C VAL A 406 -9.93 -15.79 -4.16
N LYS A 407 -9.75 -16.80 -3.31
CA LYS A 407 -10.72 -17.90 -3.18
C LYS A 407 -11.99 -17.49 -2.44
N ALA A 408 -11.92 -16.52 -1.53
CA ALA A 408 -13.12 -15.91 -0.95
C ALA A 408 -13.94 -15.18 -2.04
N LEU A 409 -13.30 -14.43 -2.93
CA LEU A 409 -13.98 -13.79 -4.06
C LEU A 409 -14.56 -14.83 -5.04
N GLU A 410 -13.85 -15.93 -5.31
CA GLU A 410 -14.37 -17.06 -6.08
C GLU A 410 -15.63 -17.67 -5.43
N SER A 411 -15.59 -17.84 -4.10
CA SER A 411 -16.72 -18.34 -3.32
C SER A 411 -17.94 -17.41 -3.39
N LEU A 412 -17.74 -16.09 -3.29
CA LEU A 412 -18.82 -15.10 -3.47
C LEU A 412 -19.49 -15.22 -4.83
N ARG A 413 -18.69 -15.38 -5.90
CA ARG A 413 -19.20 -15.49 -7.26
C ARG A 413 -19.96 -16.80 -7.50
N THR A 414 -19.51 -17.90 -6.91
CA THR A 414 -20.06 -19.24 -7.14
C THR A 414 -21.16 -19.63 -6.14
N GLY A 415 -21.20 -18.99 -4.98
CA GLY A 415 -22.06 -19.36 -3.86
C GLY A 415 -21.68 -20.71 -3.23
N GLN A 416 -20.47 -21.21 -3.48
CA GLN A 416 -20.00 -22.52 -3.03
C GLN A 416 -18.75 -22.39 -2.15
N ALA A 417 -18.51 -23.39 -1.29
CA ALA A 417 -17.25 -23.50 -0.58
C ALA A 417 -16.13 -23.88 -1.57
N VAL A 418 -14.99 -23.22 -1.47
CA VAL A 418 -13.84 -23.40 -2.36
C VAL A 418 -12.66 -23.98 -1.57
N LEU A 419 -12.02 -25.01 -2.12
CA LEU A 419 -10.83 -25.60 -1.52
C LEU A 419 -9.60 -24.71 -1.75
N LEU A 420 -8.79 -24.59 -0.71
CA LEU A 420 -7.48 -23.93 -0.76
C LEU A 420 -6.44 -25.03 -0.98
N THR A 421 -6.42 -25.58 -2.19
CA THR A 421 -5.36 -26.50 -2.60
C THR A 421 -4.13 -25.68 -2.98
N PRO A 422 -2.92 -26.07 -2.54
CA PRO A 422 -1.68 -25.50 -3.05
C PRO A 422 -1.55 -25.65 -4.56
#